data_AF-A0A561PC95-F1
#
_entry.id   AF-A0A561PC95-F1
#
_cell.length_a   1.000
_cell.length_b   1.000
_cell.length_c   1.000
_cell.angle_alpha   90.00
_cell.angle_beta   90.00
_cell.angle_gamma   90.00
#
_symmetry.space_group_name_H-M   'P 1'
#
loop_
_entity.id
_entity.type
_entity.pdbx_description
1 polymer ?
#
loop_
_entity_poly.entity_id
_entity_poly.type
_entity_poly.pdbx_seq_one_letter_code
_entity_poly.pdbx_strand_id
1 'polypeptide(L)'
;MKKVIAILVLVTLYQHSFAQEDSNDAYEKYRRKITRPPYGLEKVLALVKNVTSDENENLPIAQKDYLALSLREKFTYHMIHAETYSQNCDAIPPDPDIQKKIFGQLPDAFDDFSWSERQGNFLQANRDSVIALMTESIGRTNRIGINYKKAIVDINAREMIPLLISVYNRDHKDHDILTVLMLLMKNSEYGPFMTSPSFKKLYASTDYESSYRAALTLNTANEELIIQRAKSFYDTLPKKH
;
A
#
# COMPACT_ATOMS: atom_id res chain seq x y z
N MET A 1 -7.25 47.70 -21.02
CA MET A 1 -6.30 47.08 -20.06
C MET A 1 -6.98 46.21 -19.02
N LYS A 2 -7.98 46.68 -18.23
CA LYS A 2 -8.66 45.84 -17.21
C LYS A 2 -9.30 44.55 -17.74
N LYS A 3 -9.90 44.57 -18.94
CA LYS A 3 -10.50 43.37 -19.57
C LYS A 3 -9.47 42.33 -20.05
N VAL A 4 -8.27 42.77 -20.44
CA VAL A 4 -7.18 41.87 -20.90
C VAL A 4 -6.51 41.18 -19.71
N ILE A 5 -6.36 41.89 -18.59
CA ILE A 5 -5.84 41.32 -17.34
C ILE A 5 -6.81 40.27 -16.77
N ALA A 6 -8.13 40.53 -16.80
CA ALA A 6 -9.13 39.57 -16.34
C ALA A 6 -9.13 38.26 -17.18
N ILE A 7 -8.97 38.37 -18.51
CA ILE A 7 -8.88 37.21 -19.40
C ILE A 7 -7.58 36.41 -19.17
N LEU A 8 -6.45 37.08 -18.98
CA LEU A 8 -5.18 36.40 -18.69
C LEU A 8 -5.23 35.65 -17.35
N VAL A 9 -5.82 36.26 -16.30
CA VAL A 9 -5.99 35.61 -14.99
C VAL A 9 -6.91 34.40 -15.08
N LEU A 10 -8.01 34.49 -15.83
CA LEU A 10 -8.92 33.36 -16.06
C LEU A 10 -8.25 32.21 -16.82
N VAL A 11 -7.44 32.50 -17.85
CA VAL A 11 -6.70 31.47 -18.60
C VAL A 11 -5.64 30.79 -17.74
N THR A 12 -4.91 31.54 -16.91
CA THR A 12 -3.91 30.95 -15.99
C THR A 12 -4.54 30.09 -14.90
N LEU A 13 -5.69 30.50 -14.35
CA LEU A 13 -6.42 29.71 -13.35
C LEU A 13 -6.96 28.42 -13.97
N TYR A 14 -7.49 28.49 -15.19
CA TYR A 14 -8.01 27.32 -15.90
C TYR A 14 -6.90 26.29 -16.20
N GLN A 15 -5.73 26.73 -16.68
CA GLN A 15 -4.60 25.83 -16.93
C GLN A 15 -4.04 25.20 -15.64
N HIS A 16 -4.05 25.93 -14.53
CA HIS A 16 -3.56 25.40 -13.25
C HIS A 16 -4.51 24.32 -12.68
N SER A 17 -5.83 24.53 -12.79
CA SER A 17 -6.83 23.55 -12.37
C SER A 17 -6.74 22.22 -13.15
N PHE A 18 -6.62 22.29 -14.49
CA PHE A 18 -6.46 21.07 -15.32
C PHE A 18 -5.16 20.32 -15.03
N ALA A 19 -4.03 21.03 -14.89
CA ALA A 19 -2.75 20.39 -14.59
C ALA A 19 -2.75 19.72 -13.19
N GLN A 20 -3.47 20.30 -12.22
CA GLN A 20 -3.61 19.71 -10.89
C GLN A 20 -4.47 18.44 -10.91
N GLU A 21 -5.59 18.44 -11.64
CA GLU A 21 -6.47 17.27 -11.81
C GLU A 21 -5.73 16.09 -12.47
N ASP A 22 -5.01 16.33 -13.57
CA ASP A 22 -4.18 15.31 -14.24
C ASP A 22 -3.10 14.74 -13.30
N SER A 23 -2.52 15.57 -12.44
CA SER A 23 -1.50 15.14 -11.48
C SER A 23 -2.05 14.24 -10.36
N ASN A 24 -3.28 14.50 -9.92
CA ASN A 24 -3.94 13.72 -8.88
C ASN A 24 -4.35 12.34 -9.39
N ASP A 25 -4.94 12.29 -10.58
CA ASP A 25 -5.31 11.05 -11.23
C ASP A 25 -4.09 10.17 -11.51
N ALA A 26 -2.98 10.77 -11.96
CA ALA A 26 -1.73 10.07 -12.17
C ALA A 26 -1.17 9.50 -10.86
N TYR A 27 -1.24 10.26 -9.76
CA TYR A 27 -0.79 9.81 -8.44
C TYR A 27 -1.68 8.71 -7.86
N GLU A 28 -3.00 8.82 -7.98
CA GLU A 28 -3.95 7.79 -7.53
C GLU A 28 -3.72 6.46 -8.29
N LYS A 29 -3.56 6.53 -9.61
CA LYS A 29 -3.18 5.36 -10.43
C LYS A 29 -1.81 4.80 -10.03
N TYR A 30 -0.84 5.68 -9.73
CA TYR A 30 0.49 5.28 -9.32
C TYR A 30 0.48 4.48 -8.02
N ARG A 31 -0.27 4.95 -7.01
CA ARG A 31 -0.27 4.36 -5.67
C ARG A 31 -1.04 3.05 -5.59
N ARG A 32 -2.13 2.90 -6.37
CA ARG A 32 -2.91 1.65 -6.47
C ARG A 32 -2.24 0.53 -7.28
N LYS A 33 -1.16 0.82 -8.01
CA LYS A 33 -0.54 -0.17 -8.90
C LYS A 33 0.16 -1.28 -8.09
N ILE A 34 -0.27 -2.52 -8.34
CA ILE A 34 0.31 -3.74 -7.78
C ILE A 34 1.67 -4.10 -8.40
N THR A 35 2.51 -4.79 -7.63
CA THR A 35 3.71 -5.48 -8.13
C THR A 35 3.33 -6.89 -8.57
N ARG A 36 3.83 -7.34 -9.72
CA ARG A 36 3.64 -8.71 -10.20
C ARG A 36 4.94 -9.50 -9.98
N PRO A 37 5.00 -10.42 -9.00
CA PRO A 37 6.19 -11.22 -8.79
C PRO A 37 6.46 -12.10 -10.02
N PRO A 38 7.73 -12.34 -10.38
CA PRO A 38 8.04 -13.10 -11.59
C PRO A 38 7.87 -14.63 -11.43
N TYR A 39 7.59 -15.13 -10.22
CA TYR A 39 7.74 -16.55 -9.92
C TYR A 39 6.56 -17.38 -10.42
N GLY A 40 6.73 -18.01 -11.59
CA GLY A 40 5.66 -18.77 -12.26
C GLY A 40 4.50 -17.89 -12.73
N LEU A 41 4.76 -16.61 -12.99
CA LEU A 41 3.74 -15.59 -13.28
C LEU A 41 2.81 -16.00 -14.44
N GLU A 42 3.36 -16.51 -15.54
CA GLU A 42 2.55 -16.91 -16.70
C GLU A 42 1.56 -18.03 -16.36
N LYS A 43 2.02 -19.06 -15.63
CA LYS A 43 1.17 -20.16 -15.16
C LYS A 43 0.09 -19.66 -14.20
N VAL A 44 0.44 -18.80 -13.26
CA VAL A 44 -0.52 -18.25 -12.29
C VAL A 44 -1.56 -17.38 -12.99
N LEU A 45 -1.16 -16.51 -13.93
CA LEU A 45 -2.09 -15.71 -14.72
C LEU A 45 -3.05 -16.58 -15.54
N ALA A 46 -2.55 -17.68 -16.12
CA ALA A 46 -3.38 -18.63 -16.84
C ALA A 46 -4.42 -19.31 -15.94
N LEU A 47 -4.05 -19.65 -14.70
CA LEU A 47 -4.99 -20.21 -13.71
C LEU A 47 -6.05 -19.19 -13.29
N VAL A 48 -5.63 -17.98 -12.92
CA VAL A 48 -6.52 -16.90 -12.47
C VAL A 48 -7.53 -16.52 -13.54
N LYS A 49 -7.12 -16.50 -14.82
CA LYS A 49 -8.00 -16.18 -15.95
C LYS A 49 -9.19 -17.14 -16.08
N ASN A 50 -9.05 -18.39 -15.60
CA ASN A 50 -10.07 -19.43 -15.73
C ASN A 50 -10.93 -19.57 -14.46
N VAL A 51 -10.73 -18.70 -13.46
CA VAL A 51 -11.53 -18.72 -12.24
C VAL A 51 -12.95 -18.28 -12.55
N THR A 52 -13.92 -19.02 -12.02
CA THR A 52 -15.33 -18.67 -12.02
C THR A 52 -15.77 -18.31 -10.61
N SER A 53 -16.73 -17.38 -10.49
CA SER A 53 -17.30 -17.04 -9.19
C SER A 53 -18.00 -18.22 -8.54
N ASP A 54 -17.89 -18.34 -7.22
CA ASP A 54 -18.72 -19.24 -6.43
C ASP A 54 -20.10 -18.61 -6.14
N GLU A 55 -20.90 -19.27 -5.30
CA GLU A 55 -22.24 -18.80 -4.90
C GLU A 55 -22.24 -17.46 -4.13
N ASN A 56 -21.09 -17.07 -3.56
CA ASN A 56 -20.89 -15.84 -2.81
C ASN A 56 -20.07 -14.81 -3.61
N GLU A 57 -19.96 -14.99 -4.93
CA GLU A 57 -19.17 -14.14 -5.83
C GLU A 57 -17.64 -14.19 -5.57
N ASN A 58 -17.16 -15.11 -4.72
CA ASN A 58 -15.74 -15.29 -4.50
C ASN A 58 -15.07 -15.90 -5.73
N LEU A 59 -13.78 -15.62 -5.91
CA LEU A 59 -12.98 -16.09 -7.03
C LEU A 59 -11.82 -16.99 -6.56
N PRO A 60 -12.01 -18.09 -5.82
CA PRO A 60 -10.90 -18.98 -5.50
C PRO A 60 -10.51 -19.85 -6.71
N ILE A 61 -9.19 -20.02 -6.98
CA ILE A 61 -8.77 -21.15 -7.82
C ILE A 61 -9.15 -22.47 -7.14
N ALA A 62 -9.41 -23.51 -7.95
CA ALA A 62 -9.77 -24.83 -7.46
C ALA A 62 -8.69 -25.39 -6.51
N GLN A 63 -9.13 -26.08 -5.45
CA GLN A 63 -8.22 -26.57 -4.41
C GLN A 63 -7.09 -27.46 -4.95
N LYS A 64 -7.40 -28.31 -5.94
CA LYS A 64 -6.42 -29.16 -6.62
C LYS A 64 -5.31 -28.33 -7.27
N ASP A 65 -5.68 -27.27 -7.98
CA ASP A 65 -4.72 -26.39 -8.66
C ASP A 65 -3.90 -25.59 -7.65
N TYR A 66 -4.54 -25.09 -6.59
CA TYR A 66 -3.86 -24.41 -5.49
C TYR A 66 -2.81 -25.29 -4.81
N LEU A 67 -3.14 -26.54 -4.52
CA LEU A 67 -2.20 -27.48 -3.89
C LEU A 67 -1.04 -27.86 -4.82
N ALA A 68 -1.24 -27.83 -6.13
CA ALA A 68 -0.20 -28.10 -7.13
C ALA A 68 0.79 -26.92 -7.33
N LEU A 69 0.50 -25.73 -6.78
CA LEU A 69 1.44 -24.62 -6.80
C LEU A 69 2.58 -24.82 -5.79
N SER A 70 3.81 -24.58 -6.25
CA SER A 70 4.98 -24.42 -5.38
C SER A 70 4.83 -23.21 -4.46
N LEU A 71 5.66 -23.10 -3.42
CA LEU A 71 5.64 -21.96 -2.51
C LEU A 71 5.80 -20.62 -3.23
N ARG A 72 6.73 -20.53 -4.20
CA ARG A 72 6.97 -19.29 -4.95
C ARG A 72 5.80 -18.92 -5.87
N GLU A 73 5.16 -19.92 -6.48
CA GLU A 73 3.96 -19.72 -7.29
C GLU A 73 2.74 -19.33 -6.44
N LYS A 74 2.58 -19.95 -5.25
CA LYS A 74 1.56 -19.54 -4.27
C LYS A 74 1.77 -18.08 -3.88
N PHE A 75 2.99 -17.69 -3.54
CA PHE A 75 3.30 -16.28 -3.28
C PHE A 75 2.89 -15.38 -4.46
N THR A 76 3.25 -15.71 -5.71
CA THR A 76 2.82 -14.94 -6.88
C THR A 76 1.29 -14.85 -7.00
N TYR A 77 0.60 -15.97 -6.81
CA TYR A 77 -0.86 -16.04 -6.82
C TYR A 77 -1.49 -15.09 -5.81
N HIS A 78 -1.02 -15.10 -4.55
CA HIS A 78 -1.56 -14.22 -3.51
C HIS A 78 -1.31 -12.76 -3.82
N MET A 79 -0.16 -12.43 -4.43
CA MET A 79 0.17 -11.06 -4.74
C MET A 79 -0.66 -10.48 -5.87
N ILE A 80 -1.22 -11.28 -6.78
CA ILE A 80 -1.91 -10.77 -7.97
C ILE A 80 -3.40 -11.10 -8.02
N HIS A 81 -3.90 -11.88 -7.07
CA HIS A 81 -5.28 -12.36 -7.07
C HIS A 81 -5.84 -12.39 -5.65
N ALA A 82 -6.96 -11.71 -5.45
CA ALA A 82 -7.75 -11.75 -4.22
C ALA A 82 -8.97 -12.64 -4.46
N GLU A 83 -9.32 -13.43 -3.44
CA GLU A 83 -10.31 -14.50 -3.60
C GLU A 83 -11.68 -14.12 -3.04
N THR A 84 -11.72 -13.38 -1.94
CA THR A 84 -12.97 -13.16 -1.22
C THR A 84 -13.60 -11.86 -1.68
N TYR A 85 -14.82 -11.95 -2.18
CA TYR A 85 -15.60 -10.76 -2.50
C TYR A 85 -15.94 -10.01 -1.21
N SER A 86 -15.74 -8.70 -1.22
CA SER A 86 -16.01 -7.78 -0.14
C SER A 86 -16.70 -6.56 -0.74
N GLN A 87 -17.99 -6.39 -0.44
CA GLN A 87 -18.74 -5.22 -0.86
C GLN A 87 -18.12 -3.96 -0.21
N ASN A 88 -17.24 -3.30 -0.94
CA ASN A 88 -16.65 -2.03 -0.53
C ASN A 88 -17.63 -0.92 -0.94
N CYS A 89 -18.66 -0.72 -0.12
CA CYS A 89 -19.81 0.14 -0.44
C CYS A 89 -19.59 1.65 -0.24
N ASP A 90 -18.36 2.14 -0.13
CA ASP A 90 -18.12 3.58 -0.04
C ASP A 90 -17.10 4.03 -1.09
N ALA A 91 -17.63 4.49 -2.23
CA ALA A 91 -16.85 5.25 -3.20
C ALA A 91 -16.40 6.56 -2.54
N ILE A 92 -15.17 6.57 -2.01
CA ILE A 92 -14.60 7.77 -1.39
C ILE A 92 -14.46 8.84 -2.47
N PRO A 93 -15.02 10.05 -2.25
CA PRO A 93 -14.90 11.14 -3.21
C PRO A 93 -13.43 11.45 -3.52
N PRO A 94 -13.09 11.80 -4.77
CA PRO A 94 -11.73 12.18 -5.16
C PRO A 94 -11.14 13.22 -4.21
N ASP A 95 -9.87 13.04 -3.86
CA ASP A 95 -9.14 13.97 -3.00
C ASP A 95 -8.23 14.88 -3.87
N PRO A 96 -8.53 16.17 -4.00
CA PRO A 96 -7.83 17.07 -4.92
C PRO A 96 -6.38 17.43 -4.50
N ASP A 97 -5.94 16.97 -3.34
CA ASP A 97 -4.57 17.18 -2.83
C ASP A 97 -3.95 15.87 -2.32
N ILE A 98 -4.34 14.74 -2.92
CA ILE A 98 -3.89 13.39 -2.54
C ILE A 98 -2.37 13.21 -2.57
N GLN A 99 -1.70 13.84 -3.53
CA GLN A 99 -0.25 13.87 -3.69
C GLN A 99 0.45 14.74 -2.63
N LYS A 100 -0.27 15.56 -1.88
CA LYS A 100 0.27 16.40 -0.79
C LYS A 100 0.03 15.79 0.59
N LYS A 101 -0.34 14.51 0.65
CA LYS A 101 -0.78 13.83 1.86
C LYS A 101 0.02 12.55 2.13
N ILE A 102 0.24 12.29 3.41
CA ILE A 102 0.73 11.02 3.93
C ILE A 102 -0.42 10.40 4.72
N PHE A 103 -1.07 9.39 4.17
CA PHE A 103 -2.26 8.78 4.76
C PHE A 103 -1.91 7.90 5.97
N GLY A 104 -2.84 7.78 6.91
CA GLY A 104 -2.75 6.81 8.00
C GLY A 104 -3.03 5.37 7.55
N GLN A 105 -3.77 5.20 6.46
CA GLN A 105 -4.14 3.91 5.90
C GLN A 105 -3.66 3.75 4.46
N LEU A 106 -3.42 2.51 4.08
CA LEU A 106 -3.16 2.13 2.69
C LEU A 106 -4.47 2.07 1.91
N PRO A 107 -4.48 2.40 0.61
CA PRO A 107 -5.62 2.10 -0.25
C PRO A 107 -5.77 0.59 -0.40
N ASP A 108 -6.98 0.15 -0.77
CA ASP A 108 -7.23 -1.25 -1.09
C ASP A 108 -6.43 -1.70 -2.32
N ALA A 109 -5.92 -2.92 -2.25
CA ALA A 109 -5.04 -3.48 -3.29
C ALA A 109 -5.81 -4.17 -4.42
N PHE A 110 -7.07 -4.55 -4.18
CA PHE A 110 -7.87 -5.42 -5.06
C PHE A 110 -9.33 -4.97 -5.20
N ASP A 111 -9.60 -3.67 -5.06
CA ASP A 111 -10.93 -3.07 -5.19
C ASP A 111 -11.97 -3.81 -4.33
N ASP A 112 -12.99 -4.44 -4.91
CA ASP A 112 -14.06 -5.17 -4.19
C ASP A 112 -13.66 -6.57 -3.71
N PHE A 113 -12.37 -6.90 -3.74
CA PHE A 113 -11.86 -8.19 -3.30
C PHE A 113 -10.84 -8.03 -2.18
N SER A 114 -10.76 -9.07 -1.37
CA SER A 114 -9.81 -9.18 -0.27
C SER A 114 -9.15 -10.55 -0.27
N TRP A 115 -8.02 -10.65 0.42
CA TRP A 115 -7.41 -11.94 0.63
C TRP A 115 -8.29 -12.82 1.51
N SER A 116 -8.51 -14.05 1.06
CA SER A 116 -9.22 -15.04 1.85
C SER A 116 -8.40 -15.50 3.06
N GLU A 117 -9.06 -16.26 3.94
CA GLU A 117 -8.41 -16.87 5.09
C GLU A 117 -7.22 -17.77 4.68
N ARG A 118 -7.35 -18.58 3.61
CA ARG A 118 -6.24 -19.43 3.16
C ARG A 118 -5.04 -18.60 2.70
N GLN A 119 -5.29 -17.42 2.13
CA GLN A 119 -4.23 -16.52 1.70
C GLN A 119 -3.55 -15.86 2.89
N GLY A 120 -4.31 -15.35 3.86
CA GLY A 120 -3.76 -14.83 5.12
C GLY A 120 -2.92 -15.87 5.87
N ASN A 121 -3.46 -17.10 6.02
CA ASN A 121 -2.77 -18.20 6.68
C ASN A 121 -1.47 -18.59 5.98
N PHE A 122 -1.44 -18.63 4.64
CA PHE A 122 -0.21 -18.89 3.90
C PHE A 122 0.86 -17.83 4.15
N LEU A 123 0.48 -16.55 4.10
CA LEU A 123 1.43 -15.44 4.29
C LEU A 123 2.05 -15.47 5.69
N GLN A 124 1.25 -15.72 6.73
CA GLN A 124 1.74 -15.81 8.11
C GLN A 124 2.60 -17.06 8.32
N ALA A 125 2.13 -18.23 7.89
CA ALA A 125 2.85 -19.49 8.09
C ALA A 125 4.19 -19.54 7.35
N ASN A 126 4.36 -18.73 6.29
CA ASN A 126 5.57 -18.68 5.47
C ASN A 126 6.28 -17.32 5.56
N ARG A 127 6.07 -16.56 6.64
CA ARG A 127 6.53 -15.17 6.79
C ARG A 127 7.96 -14.90 6.33
N ASP A 128 8.94 -15.67 6.82
CA ASP A 128 10.35 -15.48 6.45
C ASP A 128 10.60 -15.71 4.95
N SER A 129 9.96 -16.72 4.35
CA SER A 129 10.05 -16.99 2.91
C SER A 129 9.36 -15.91 2.08
N VAL A 130 8.20 -15.44 2.52
CA VAL A 130 7.45 -14.34 1.89
C VAL A 130 8.28 -13.05 1.89
N ILE A 131 8.92 -12.73 3.01
CA ILE A 131 9.82 -11.57 3.13
C ILE A 131 11.03 -11.70 2.20
N ALA A 132 11.65 -12.88 2.11
CA ALA A 132 12.75 -13.12 1.20
C ALA A 132 12.33 -12.94 -0.28
N LEU A 133 11.17 -13.48 -0.67
CA LEU A 133 10.63 -13.36 -2.03
C LEU A 133 10.24 -11.93 -2.40
N MET A 134 9.66 -11.18 -1.45
CA MET A 134 9.38 -9.76 -1.63
C MET A 134 10.68 -8.97 -1.78
N THR A 135 11.66 -9.19 -0.90
CA THR A 135 12.97 -8.53 -0.95
C THR A 135 13.67 -8.75 -2.28
N GLU A 136 13.71 -10.00 -2.76
CA GLU A 136 14.29 -10.35 -4.06
C GLU A 136 13.56 -9.63 -5.22
N SER A 137 12.23 -9.61 -5.21
CA SER A 137 11.42 -8.96 -6.25
C SER A 137 11.54 -7.43 -6.24
N ILE A 138 11.56 -6.82 -5.05
CA ILE A 138 11.78 -5.38 -4.86
C ILE A 138 13.17 -5.01 -5.35
N GLY A 139 14.22 -5.79 -5.03
CA GLY A 139 15.59 -5.50 -5.48
C GLY A 139 15.76 -5.45 -7.00
N ARG A 140 14.92 -6.18 -7.75
CA ARG A 140 14.94 -6.17 -9.23
C ARG A 140 14.31 -4.91 -9.83
N THR A 141 13.22 -4.43 -9.24
CA THR A 141 12.37 -3.40 -9.84
C THR A 141 12.45 -2.04 -9.14
N ASN A 142 12.94 -2.04 -7.90
CA ASN A 142 12.92 -0.92 -6.97
C ASN A 142 11.53 -0.33 -6.76
N ARG A 143 10.49 -1.15 -6.93
CA ARG A 143 9.09 -0.74 -6.77
C ARG A 143 8.41 -1.64 -5.75
N ILE A 144 7.63 -1.02 -4.86
CA ILE A 144 6.81 -1.71 -3.87
C ILE A 144 5.34 -1.39 -4.17
N GLY A 145 4.68 -2.27 -4.93
CA GLY A 145 3.26 -2.13 -5.24
C GLY A 145 2.38 -2.25 -4.00
N ILE A 146 1.13 -1.79 -4.11
CA ILE A 146 0.20 -1.74 -2.98
C ILE A 146 -0.03 -3.12 -2.31
N ASN A 147 -0.10 -4.18 -3.11
CA ASN A 147 -0.19 -5.56 -2.66
C ASN A 147 1.01 -5.98 -1.78
N TYR A 148 2.23 -5.56 -2.12
CA TYR A 148 3.41 -5.84 -1.29
C TYR A 148 3.36 -5.04 0.00
N LYS A 149 2.98 -3.75 -0.07
CA LYS A 149 2.80 -2.92 1.13
C LYS A 149 1.78 -3.52 2.08
N LYS A 150 0.64 -3.98 1.56
CA LYS A 150 -0.40 -4.68 2.31
C LYS A 150 0.12 -5.97 2.94
N ALA A 151 0.83 -6.82 2.18
CA ALA A 151 1.43 -8.05 2.69
C ALA A 151 2.43 -7.78 3.83
N ILE A 152 3.27 -6.76 3.68
CA ILE A 152 4.25 -6.32 4.69
C ILE A 152 3.56 -5.92 5.98
N VAL A 153 2.46 -5.17 5.91
CA VAL A 153 1.67 -4.75 7.07
C VAL A 153 0.98 -5.96 7.71
N ASP A 154 0.34 -6.80 6.90
CA ASP A 154 -0.47 -7.93 7.38
C ASP A 154 0.38 -8.98 8.11
N ILE A 155 1.59 -9.28 7.64
CA ILE A 155 2.54 -10.19 8.33
C ILE A 155 3.44 -9.46 9.35
N ASN A 156 3.19 -8.16 9.58
CA ASN A 156 4.01 -7.27 10.43
C ASN A 156 5.53 -7.45 10.18
N ALA A 157 5.96 -7.30 8.92
CA ALA A 157 7.33 -7.51 8.43
C ALA A 157 8.29 -6.38 8.82
N ARG A 158 8.49 -6.18 10.12
CA ARG A 158 9.31 -5.10 10.70
C ARG A 158 10.76 -5.10 10.22
N GLU A 159 11.33 -6.25 9.89
CA GLU A 159 12.68 -6.37 9.35
C GLU A 159 12.86 -5.71 7.97
N MET A 160 11.76 -5.42 7.27
CA MET A 160 11.82 -4.74 5.97
C MET A 160 11.95 -3.22 6.08
N ILE A 161 11.92 -2.65 7.29
CA ILE A 161 12.05 -1.20 7.52
C ILE A 161 13.28 -0.59 6.80
N PRO A 162 14.51 -1.16 6.88
CA PRO A 162 15.65 -0.61 6.17
C PRO A 162 15.47 -0.61 4.63
N LEU A 163 14.88 -1.67 4.07
CA LEU A 163 14.59 -1.76 2.64
C LEU A 163 13.55 -0.72 2.22
N LEU A 164 12.47 -0.58 2.99
CA LEU A 164 11.40 0.40 2.76
C LEU A 164 11.98 1.83 2.72
N ILE A 165 12.76 2.20 3.74
CA ILE A 165 13.41 3.51 3.81
C ILE A 165 14.37 3.72 2.63
N SER A 166 15.15 2.69 2.28
CA SER A 166 16.08 2.75 1.15
C SER A 166 15.34 3.01 -0.17
N VAL A 167 14.22 2.33 -0.42
CA VAL A 167 13.41 2.56 -1.62
C VAL A 167 12.82 3.97 -1.62
N TYR A 168 12.25 4.42 -0.49
CA TYR A 168 11.65 5.75 -0.40
C TYR A 168 12.67 6.87 -0.67
N ASN A 169 13.86 6.79 -0.06
CA ASN A 169 14.90 7.82 -0.17
C ASN A 169 15.53 7.93 -1.56
N ARG A 170 15.16 7.07 -2.53
CA ARG A 170 15.65 7.19 -3.90
C ARG A 170 15.00 8.32 -4.68
N ASP A 171 13.70 8.53 -4.48
CA ASP A 171 12.94 9.51 -5.25
C ASP A 171 11.86 10.25 -4.46
N HIS A 172 11.56 9.83 -3.22
CA HIS A 172 10.55 10.43 -2.34
C HIS A 172 9.13 10.47 -2.92
N LYS A 173 8.81 9.64 -3.92
CA LYS A 173 7.51 9.70 -4.62
C LYS A 173 6.43 8.82 -4.00
N ASP A 174 6.82 7.75 -3.33
CA ASP A 174 5.89 6.75 -2.83
C ASP A 174 5.56 6.98 -1.36
N HIS A 175 4.68 7.94 -1.08
CA HIS A 175 4.33 8.31 0.30
C HIS A 175 3.64 7.17 1.07
N ASP A 176 3.05 6.19 0.37
CA ASP A 176 2.48 5.01 1.03
C ASP A 176 3.56 4.15 1.70
N ILE A 177 4.84 4.29 1.33
CA ILE A 177 5.94 3.67 2.10
C ILE A 177 6.00 4.27 3.52
N LEU A 178 5.83 5.58 3.67
CA LEU A 178 5.77 6.22 4.98
C LEU A 178 4.56 5.73 5.78
N THR A 179 3.42 5.53 5.11
CA THR A 179 2.25 4.89 5.70
C THR A 179 2.57 3.48 6.20
N VAL A 180 3.26 2.64 5.42
CA VAL A 180 3.69 1.31 5.88
C VAL A 180 4.57 1.42 7.12
N LEU A 181 5.55 2.33 7.15
CA LEU A 181 6.41 2.51 8.33
C LEU A 181 5.61 2.86 9.59
N MET A 182 4.63 3.75 9.46
CA MET A 182 3.72 4.10 10.55
C MET A 182 2.84 2.92 10.99
N LEU A 183 2.30 2.16 10.05
CA LEU A 183 1.48 0.98 10.34
C LEU A 183 2.28 -0.13 11.03
N LEU A 184 3.54 -0.35 10.65
CA LEU A 184 4.43 -1.31 11.32
C LEU A 184 4.72 -0.90 12.77
N MET A 185 4.97 0.40 13.03
CA MET A 185 5.13 0.92 14.39
C MET A 185 3.84 0.78 15.20
N LYS A 186 2.68 1.08 14.61
CA LYS A 186 1.36 0.93 15.24
C LYS A 186 1.04 -0.51 15.59
N ASN A 187 1.17 -1.43 14.63
CA ASN A 187 0.86 -2.85 14.79
C ASN A 187 1.80 -3.56 15.77
N SER A 188 2.91 -2.90 16.14
CA SER A 188 3.88 -3.38 17.11
C SER A 188 3.85 -2.58 18.41
N GLU A 189 2.84 -1.73 18.58
CA GLU A 189 2.59 -0.91 19.77
C GLU A 189 3.81 -0.08 20.21
N TYR A 190 4.57 0.45 19.24
CA TYR A 190 5.79 1.21 19.54
C TYR A 190 5.44 2.52 20.28
N GLY A 191 5.69 2.53 21.60
CA GLY A 191 5.27 3.60 22.52
C GLY A 191 5.56 5.03 22.06
N PRO A 192 6.79 5.36 21.60
CA PRO A 192 7.11 6.69 21.09
C PRO A 192 6.28 7.12 19.88
N PHE A 193 5.79 6.18 19.06
CA PHE A 193 4.86 6.49 17.99
C PHE A 193 3.43 6.62 18.51
N MET A 194 2.96 5.67 19.32
CA MET A 194 1.58 5.62 19.84
C MET A 194 1.19 6.85 20.66
N THR A 195 2.16 7.48 21.33
CA THR A 195 1.94 8.70 22.14
C THR A 195 2.18 10.00 21.36
N SER A 196 2.54 9.90 20.08
CA SER A 196 2.90 11.06 19.27
C SER A 196 1.67 11.86 18.77
N PRO A 197 1.82 13.17 18.49
CA PRO A 197 0.78 13.95 17.82
C PRO A 197 0.38 13.37 16.45
N SER A 198 1.34 12.78 15.73
CA SER A 198 1.10 12.11 14.44
C SER A 198 0.12 10.96 14.59
N PHE A 199 0.32 10.09 15.59
CA PHE A 199 -0.59 8.98 15.88
C PHE A 199 -1.98 9.48 16.25
N LYS A 200 -2.06 10.48 17.14
CA LYS A 200 -3.36 11.05 17.54
C LYS A 200 -4.14 11.60 16.34
N LYS A 201 -3.47 12.33 15.45
CA LYS A 201 -4.09 12.89 14.24
C LYS A 201 -4.59 11.81 13.28
N LEU A 202 -3.87 10.69 13.17
CA LEU A 202 -4.15 9.65 12.19
C LEU A 202 -5.13 8.57 12.69
N TYR A 203 -5.12 8.26 13.99
CA TYR A 203 -5.76 7.03 14.49
C TYR A 203 -6.64 7.22 15.73
N ALA A 204 -6.71 8.43 16.31
CA ALA A 204 -7.54 8.64 17.51
C ALA A 204 -9.02 8.91 17.21
N SER A 205 -9.40 9.11 15.93
CA SER A 205 -10.81 9.21 15.57
C SER A 205 -11.48 7.84 15.62
N THR A 206 -12.67 7.77 16.23
CA THR A 206 -13.52 6.58 16.24
C THR A 206 -14.50 6.53 15.08
N ASP A 207 -14.59 7.62 14.30
CA ASP A 207 -15.43 7.67 13.10
C ASP A 207 -14.67 7.07 11.90
N TYR A 208 -15.31 6.12 11.22
CA TYR A 208 -14.71 5.31 10.17
C TYR A 208 -14.22 6.17 9.00
N GLU A 209 -15.06 7.08 8.49
CA GLU A 209 -14.70 7.94 7.35
C GLU A 209 -13.54 8.89 7.69
N SER A 210 -13.60 9.56 8.85
CA SER A 210 -12.52 10.44 9.27
C SER A 210 -11.22 9.69 9.57
N SER A 211 -11.29 8.43 10.02
CA SER A 211 -10.10 7.59 10.23
C SER A 211 -9.45 7.13 8.92
N TYR A 212 -10.23 6.80 7.89
CA TYR A 212 -9.70 6.36 6.60
C TYR A 212 -9.06 7.51 5.82
N ARG A 213 -9.65 8.71 5.92
CA ARG A 213 -9.14 9.92 5.26
C ARG A 213 -8.09 10.67 6.07
N ALA A 214 -7.76 10.19 7.28
CA ALA A 214 -6.80 10.85 8.14
C ALA A 214 -5.41 10.87 7.48
N ALA A 215 -4.83 12.07 7.37
CA ALA A 215 -3.54 12.27 6.73
C ALA A 215 -2.70 13.33 7.43
N LEU A 216 -1.38 13.18 7.32
CA LEU A 216 -0.43 14.25 7.58
C LEU A 216 -0.21 15.05 6.29
N THR A 217 0.16 16.31 6.45
CA THR A 217 0.66 17.11 5.33
C THR A 217 1.99 16.55 4.88
N LEU A 218 2.18 16.36 3.58
CA LEU A 218 3.48 16.03 3.02
C LEU A 218 4.41 17.24 3.15
N ASN A 219 5.47 17.07 3.94
CA ASN A 219 6.58 18.00 4.04
C ASN A 219 7.79 17.28 4.63
N THR A 220 8.98 17.85 4.43
CA THR A 220 10.25 17.28 4.86
C THR A 220 10.27 16.94 6.35
N ALA A 221 9.70 17.80 7.21
CA ALA A 221 9.69 17.56 8.65
C ALA A 221 8.88 16.30 9.02
N ASN A 222 7.73 16.07 8.39
CA ASN A 222 6.93 14.86 8.62
C ASN A 222 7.61 13.62 8.04
N GLU A 223 8.21 13.71 6.86
CA GLU A 223 8.97 12.61 6.25
C GLU A 223 10.13 12.17 7.15
N GLU A 224 10.98 13.11 7.55
CA GLU A 224 12.14 12.86 8.40
C GLU A 224 11.73 12.28 9.76
N LEU A 225 10.68 12.81 10.38
CA LEU A 225 10.19 12.34 11.67
C LEU A 225 9.66 10.91 11.60
N ILE A 226 8.94 10.54 10.52
CA ILE A 226 8.46 9.18 10.30
C ILE A 226 9.66 8.24 10.12
N ILE A 227 10.60 8.60 9.25
CA ILE A 227 11.80 7.79 8.97
C ILE A 227 12.65 7.62 10.24
N GLN A 228 12.87 8.70 10.99
CA GLN A 228 13.64 8.66 12.23
C GLN A 228 13.00 7.71 13.24
N ARG A 229 11.68 7.85 13.49
CA ARG A 229 10.97 6.96 14.42
C ARG A 229 10.99 5.51 13.95
N ALA A 230 10.83 5.26 12.65
CA ALA A 230 10.89 3.92 12.10
C ALA A 230 12.29 3.28 12.26
N LYS A 231 13.36 4.06 12.07
CA LYS A 231 14.74 3.61 12.35
C LYS A 231 14.92 3.30 13.83
N SER A 232 14.54 4.22 14.72
CA SER A 232 14.62 4.00 16.16
C SER A 232 13.81 2.78 16.60
N PHE A 233 12.62 2.57 16.03
CA PHE A 233 11.83 1.37 16.26
C PHE A 233 12.57 0.10 15.80
N TYR A 234 13.10 0.10 14.57
CA TYR A 234 13.87 -1.02 14.04
C TYR A 234 15.09 -1.35 14.92
N ASP A 235 15.79 -0.34 15.44
CA ASP A 235 16.94 -0.53 16.31
C ASP A 235 16.60 -1.17 17.66
N THR A 236 15.33 -1.12 18.10
CA THR A 236 14.87 -1.84 19.30
C THR A 236 14.55 -3.32 19.06
N LEU A 237 14.49 -3.77 17.80
CA LEU A 237 14.13 -5.15 17.49
C LEU A 237 15.26 -6.12 17.84
N PRO A 238 14.94 -7.36 18.24
CA PRO A 238 15.94 -8.41 18.41
C PRO A 238 16.71 -8.61 17.10
N LYS A 239 18.04 -8.45 17.15
CA LYS A 239 18.89 -8.73 16.00
C LYS A 239 19.04 -10.25 15.88
N LYS A 240 18.61 -10.82 14.74
CA LYS A 240 18.91 -12.22 14.41
C LYS A 240 20.44 -12.33 14.27
N HIS A 241 21.08 -13.04 15.20
CA HIS A 241 22.50 -13.40 15.15
C HIS A 241 22.71 -14.61 14.22
#